data_AF-A0A5J5M0F9-F1
#
_entry.id   AF-A0A5J5M0F9-F1
#
_cell.length_a   1.000
_cell.length_b   1.000
_cell.length_c   1.000
_cell.angle_alpha   90.00
_cell.angle_beta   90.00
_cell.angle_gamma   90.00
#
_symmetry.space_group_name_H-M   'P 1'
#
loop_
_entity.id
_entity.type
_entity.pdbx_description
1 polymer ?
#
loop_
_entity_poly.entity_id
_entity_poly.type
_entity_poly.pdbx_seq_one_letter_code
_entity_poly.pdbx_strand_id
1 'polypeptide(L)'
;MPDFKESISYLSAFDKPEPDKIECVATVLLGAWYSIDTSEVSVSELLHKAQTTQPSYIRLFSSDIELDTGMRSILDRIPRFQYNVSKGFLHWDYADGLDTGTIYHDIESSNFKKIQDLIKQFQPTSFEDLEKFLI
;
A
#
# COMPACT_ATOMS: atom_id res chain seq x y z
N MET A 1 22.59 -11.76 9.18
CA MET A 1 22.10 -10.38 8.98
C MET A 1 21.42 -10.35 7.64
N PRO A 2 20.20 -9.80 7.51
CA PRO A 2 19.56 -9.66 6.20
C PRO A 2 20.41 -8.76 5.30
N ASP A 3 20.38 -9.02 4.00
CA ASP A 3 21.05 -8.19 2.99
C ASP A 3 20.42 -6.78 2.98
N PHE A 4 21.19 -5.77 2.57
CA PHE A 4 20.66 -4.39 2.49
C PHE A 4 19.44 -4.32 1.56
N LYS A 5 19.50 -4.96 0.39
CA LYS A 5 18.39 -4.98 -0.58
C LYS A 5 17.15 -5.65 0.00
N GLU A 6 17.35 -6.72 0.76
CA GLU A 6 16.25 -7.43 1.45
C GLU A 6 15.60 -6.55 2.51
N SER A 7 16.41 -5.82 3.29
CA SER A 7 15.93 -4.88 4.30
C SER A 7 15.12 -3.74 3.67
N ILE A 8 15.58 -3.18 2.56
CA ILE A 8 14.85 -2.14 1.81
C ILE A 8 13.56 -2.71 1.19
N SER A 9 13.62 -3.91 0.62
CA SER A 9 12.44 -4.61 0.07
C SER A 9 11.35 -4.82 1.14
N TYR A 10 11.75 -5.15 2.38
CA TYR A 10 10.82 -5.30 3.49
C TYR A 10 10.06 -4.01 3.83
N LEU A 11 10.71 -2.85 3.67
CA LEU A 11 10.13 -1.52 3.91
C LEU A 11 9.21 -1.04 2.78
N SER A 12 9.26 -1.72 1.63
CA SER A 12 8.41 -1.38 0.49
C SER A 12 6.94 -1.68 0.76
N ALA A 13 6.05 -0.83 0.25
CA ALA A 13 4.60 -1.05 0.23
C ALA A 13 4.16 -2.28 -0.59
N PHE A 14 5.02 -2.82 -1.47
CA PHE A 14 4.68 -3.95 -2.34
C PHE A 14 5.22 -5.27 -1.80
N ASP A 15 4.50 -6.38 -1.96
CA ASP A 15 4.93 -7.69 -1.49
C ASP A 15 6.16 -8.24 -2.23
N LYS A 16 6.21 -8.03 -3.55
CA LYS A 16 7.33 -8.41 -4.42
C LYS A 16 7.76 -7.20 -5.24
N PRO A 17 8.44 -6.21 -4.62
CA PRO A 17 8.79 -4.99 -5.31
C PRO A 17 9.81 -5.26 -6.42
N GLU A 18 9.56 -4.68 -7.59
CA GLU A 18 10.51 -4.62 -8.69
C GLU A 18 11.73 -3.74 -8.31
N PRO A 19 12.88 -3.88 -9.01
CA PRO A 19 14.10 -3.17 -8.65
C PRO A 19 13.96 -1.65 -8.54
N ASP A 20 13.17 -1.02 -9.41
CA ASP A 20 12.87 0.42 -9.40
C ASP A 20 12.11 0.84 -8.13
N LYS A 21 11.18 0.00 -7.65
CA LYS A 21 10.44 0.24 -6.40
C LYS A 21 11.36 0.15 -5.19
N ILE A 22 12.31 -0.80 -5.19
CA ILE A 22 13.32 -0.92 -4.14
C ILE A 22 14.24 0.31 -4.14
N GLU A 23 14.69 0.75 -5.32
CA GLU A 23 15.50 1.96 -5.48
C GLU A 23 14.77 3.21 -4.97
N CYS A 24 13.48 3.34 -5.27
CA CYS A 24 12.65 4.42 -4.78
C CYS A 24 12.59 4.44 -3.25
N VAL A 25 12.33 3.29 -2.61
CA VAL A 25 12.31 3.16 -1.14
C VAL A 25 13.67 3.58 -0.54
N ALA A 26 14.78 3.12 -1.10
CA ALA A 26 16.11 3.49 -0.64
C ALA A 26 16.35 5.01 -0.77
N THR A 27 15.93 5.60 -1.88
CA THR A 27 16.07 7.04 -2.15
C THR A 27 15.25 7.87 -1.18
N VAL A 28 14.00 7.46 -0.91
CA VAL A 28 13.11 8.14 0.04
C VAL A 28 13.67 8.04 1.46
N LEU A 29 14.18 6.88 1.87
CA LEU A 29 14.80 6.71 3.19
C LEU A 29 16.04 7.60 3.35
N LEU A 30 16.91 7.64 2.33
CA LEU A 30 18.10 8.48 2.36
C LEU A 30 17.74 9.97 2.37
N GLY A 31 16.76 10.38 1.59
CA GLY A 31 16.27 11.76 1.56
C GLY A 31 15.63 12.16 2.90
N ALA A 32 14.84 11.28 3.50
CA ALA A 32 14.27 11.49 4.83
C ALA A 32 15.38 11.68 5.88
N TRP A 33 16.40 10.82 5.86
CA TRP A 33 17.55 10.92 6.76
C TRP A 33 18.31 12.24 6.58
N TYR A 34 18.65 12.60 5.34
CA TYR A 34 19.37 13.84 5.05
C TYR A 34 18.58 15.10 5.45
N SER A 35 17.25 15.04 5.41
CA SER A 35 16.38 16.17 5.76
C SER A 35 16.14 16.36 7.27
N ILE A 36 16.69 15.49 8.11
CA ILE A 36 16.59 15.59 9.56
C ILE A 36 17.76 16.43 10.07
N ASP A 37 17.45 17.59 10.64
CA ASP A 37 18.43 18.59 11.10
C ASP A 37 18.90 18.35 12.55
N THR A 38 18.73 17.13 13.07
CA THR A 38 19.10 16.75 14.44
C THR A 38 20.22 15.73 14.43
N SER A 39 21.12 15.82 15.41
CA SER A 39 22.25 14.90 15.56
C SER A 39 21.85 13.51 16.04
N GLU A 40 20.67 13.39 16.64
CA GLU A 40 20.09 12.15 17.11
C GLU A 40 18.68 12.03 16.53
N VAL A 41 18.39 10.89 15.91
CA VAL A 41 17.06 10.54 15.43
C VAL A 41 16.82 9.07 15.65
N SER A 42 15.64 8.73 16.17
CA SER A 42 15.24 7.35 16.30
C SER A 42 14.94 6.75 14.92
N VAL A 43 15.13 5.43 14.80
CA VAL A 43 14.77 4.70 13.57
C VAL A 43 13.27 4.88 13.25
N SER A 44 12.41 4.88 14.28
CA SER A 44 10.97 5.12 14.12
C SER A 44 10.65 6.48 13.50
N GLU A 45 11.32 7.55 13.96
CA GLU A 45 11.11 8.90 13.41
C GLU A 45 11.58 8.99 11.96
N LEU A 46 12.72 8.37 11.64
CA LEU A 46 13.21 8.28 10.26
C LEU A 46 12.20 7.54 9.36
N LEU A 47 11.70 6.39 9.80
CA LEU A 47 10.74 5.59 9.04
C LEU A 47 9.42 6.34 8.83
N HIS A 48 8.91 7.04 9.85
CA HIS A 48 7.73 7.87 9.70
C HIS A 48 7.96 9.06 8.78
N LYS A 49 9.13 9.71 8.83
CA LYS A 49 9.50 10.79 7.90
C LYS A 49 9.57 10.31 6.45
N ALA A 50 10.14 9.13 6.21
CA ALA A 50 10.17 8.51 4.89
C ALA A 50 8.75 8.22 4.38
N GLN A 51 7.91 7.68 5.26
CA GLN A 51 6.51 7.39 4.96
C GLN A 51 5.69 8.65 4.65
N THR A 52 5.93 9.78 5.31
CA THR A 52 5.24 11.03 4.95
C THR A 52 5.78 11.68 3.66
N THR A 53 7.04 11.41 3.31
CA THR A 53 7.67 11.95 2.09
C THR A 53 7.12 11.27 0.83
N GLN A 54 6.99 9.93 0.85
CA GLN A 54 6.40 9.18 -0.25
C GLN A 54 5.48 8.06 0.30
N PRO A 55 4.24 8.41 0.70
CA PRO A 55 3.35 7.48 1.39
C PRO A 55 3.03 6.21 0.60
N SER A 56 2.98 6.30 -0.73
CA SER A 56 2.61 5.17 -1.60
C SER A 56 3.68 4.09 -1.78
N TYR A 57 4.90 4.31 -1.29
CA TYR A 57 6.04 3.40 -1.50
C TYR A 57 6.56 2.75 -0.21
N ILE A 58 6.21 3.31 0.96
CA ILE A 58 6.66 2.80 2.27
C ILE A 58 5.49 2.11 2.96
N ARG A 59 5.69 0.87 3.41
CA ARG A 59 4.68 0.10 4.16
C ARG A 59 4.18 0.83 5.40
N LEU A 60 2.94 0.57 5.83
CA LEU A 60 2.49 0.88 7.19
C LEU A 60 3.22 0.01 8.23
N PHE A 61 3.45 0.59 9.41
CA PHE A 61 4.07 -0.10 10.55
C PHE A 61 3.03 -0.49 11.63
N SER A 62 1.74 -0.23 11.39
CA SER A 62 0.63 -0.64 12.25
C SER A 62 0.42 -2.16 12.19
N SER A 63 0.03 -2.78 13.31
CA SER A 63 -0.13 -4.23 13.44
C SER A 63 -1.54 -4.75 13.14
N ASP A 64 -2.56 -3.90 13.24
CA ASP A 64 -3.97 -4.30 13.18
C ASP A 64 -4.67 -3.69 11.96
N ILE A 65 -4.15 -4.07 10.79
CA ILE A 65 -4.55 -3.52 9.50
C ILE A 65 -5.61 -4.44 8.88
N GLU A 66 -6.87 -4.04 8.99
CA GLU A 66 -7.99 -4.82 8.48
C GLU A 66 -8.88 -3.99 7.54
N LEU A 67 -9.28 -4.60 6.42
CA LEU A 67 -10.24 -3.98 5.51
C LEU A 67 -11.64 -3.95 6.15
N ASP A 68 -12.37 -2.86 5.95
CA ASP A 68 -13.77 -2.71 6.34
C ASP A 68 -14.64 -3.89 5.84
N THR A 69 -15.48 -4.44 6.72
CA THR A 69 -16.32 -5.61 6.43
C THR A 69 -17.30 -5.36 5.29
N GLY A 70 -17.82 -4.13 5.15
CA GLY A 70 -18.72 -3.75 4.07
C GLY A 70 -18.02 -3.79 2.72
N MET A 71 -16.80 -3.26 2.66
CA MET A 71 -15.97 -3.34 1.46
C MET A 71 -15.60 -4.80 1.11
N ARG A 72 -15.16 -5.60 2.09
CA ARG A 72 -14.87 -7.04 1.86
C ARG A 72 -16.04 -7.76 1.22
N SER A 73 -17.23 -7.57 1.80
CA SER A 73 -18.47 -8.20 1.33
C SER A 73 -18.82 -7.86 -0.11
N ILE A 74 -18.40 -6.69 -0.61
CA ILE A 74 -18.60 -6.28 -2.01
C ILE A 74 -17.55 -6.94 -2.89
N LEU A 75 -16.27 -6.82 -2.53
CA LEU A 75 -15.16 -7.36 -3.31
C LEU A 75 -15.25 -8.88 -3.46
N ASP A 76 -15.60 -9.60 -2.39
CA ASP A 76 -15.75 -11.07 -2.37
C ASP A 76 -16.85 -11.58 -3.31
N ARG A 77 -17.78 -10.73 -3.73
CA ARG A 77 -18.87 -11.09 -4.65
C ARG A 77 -18.48 -10.94 -6.11
N ILE A 78 -17.40 -10.24 -6.42
CA ILE A 78 -16.98 -9.99 -7.79
C ILE A 78 -16.26 -11.26 -8.29
N PRO A 79 -16.78 -11.93 -9.34
CA PRO A 79 -16.18 -13.17 -9.81
C PRO A 79 -14.73 -12.97 -10.26
N ARG A 80 -13.85 -13.91 -9.86
CA ARG A 80 -12.43 -13.93 -10.22
C ARG A 80 -11.62 -12.70 -9.75
N PHE A 81 -12.18 -11.88 -8.85
CA PHE A 81 -11.44 -10.83 -8.18
C PHE A 81 -10.87 -11.37 -6.86
N GLN A 82 -9.57 -11.18 -6.65
CA GLN A 82 -8.87 -11.56 -5.43
C GLN A 82 -8.14 -10.33 -4.90
N TYR A 83 -8.06 -10.20 -3.58
CA TYR A 83 -7.31 -9.12 -2.96
C TYR A 83 -6.65 -9.58 -1.66
N ASN A 84 -5.60 -8.86 -1.29
CA ASN A 84 -4.89 -9.02 -0.04
C ASN A 84 -4.61 -7.65 0.55
N VAL A 85 -4.75 -7.51 1.86
CA VAL A 85 -4.24 -6.34 2.57
C VAL A 85 -2.95 -6.75 3.25
N SER A 86 -1.84 -6.30 2.69
CA SER A 86 -0.50 -6.50 3.26
C SER A 86 0.22 -5.17 3.30
N LYS A 87 1.10 -5.02 4.29
CA LYS A 87 1.96 -3.82 4.43
C LYS A 87 1.18 -2.50 4.47
N GLY A 88 -0.10 -2.53 4.80
CA GLY A 88 -0.98 -1.35 4.85
C GLY A 88 -1.70 -0.99 3.56
N PHE A 89 -1.54 -1.77 2.49
CA PHE A 89 -2.11 -1.46 1.17
C PHE A 89 -2.98 -2.61 0.69
N LEU A 90 -3.99 -2.27 -0.12
CA LEU A 90 -4.81 -3.27 -0.80
C LEU A 90 -4.16 -3.60 -2.14
N HIS A 91 -3.68 -4.84 -2.24
CA HIS A 91 -3.21 -5.46 -3.48
C HIS A 91 -4.35 -6.28 -4.06
N TRP A 92 -4.49 -6.25 -5.38
CA TRP A 92 -5.57 -6.95 -6.07
C TRP A 92 -5.05 -7.68 -7.31
N ASP A 93 -5.74 -8.76 -7.64
CA ASP A 93 -5.55 -9.60 -8.81
C ASP A 93 -6.93 -9.89 -9.41
N TYR A 94 -7.02 -9.80 -10.72
CA TYR A 94 -8.22 -10.16 -11.46
C TYR A 94 -7.89 -11.21 -12.50
N ALA A 95 -8.76 -12.22 -12.56
CA ALA A 95 -8.75 -13.24 -13.60
C ALA A 95 -7.41 -13.99 -13.71
N ASP A 96 -6.81 -14.32 -12.57
CA ASP A 96 -5.59 -15.13 -12.43
C ASP A 96 -4.36 -14.43 -13.02
N GLY A 97 -4.16 -13.17 -12.63
CA GLY A 97 -3.06 -12.33 -13.10
C GLY A 97 -3.25 -11.71 -14.48
N LEU A 98 -4.48 -11.71 -15.01
CA LEU A 98 -4.79 -10.97 -16.24
C LEU A 98 -4.62 -9.47 -16.02
N ASP A 99 -5.09 -8.99 -14.85
CA ASP A 99 -4.86 -7.64 -14.39
C ASP A 99 -4.51 -7.67 -12.90
N THR A 100 -3.60 -6.80 -12.47
CA THR A 100 -3.12 -6.73 -11.10
C THR A 100 -2.78 -5.31 -10.73
N GLY A 101 -2.93 -4.99 -9.45
CA GLY A 101 -2.59 -3.65 -9.00
C GLY A 101 -2.49 -3.51 -7.51
N THR A 102 -2.24 -2.27 -7.10
CA THR A 102 -2.17 -1.85 -5.72
C THR A 102 -2.81 -0.48 -5.63
N ILE A 103 -3.73 -0.30 -4.69
CA ILE A 103 -4.26 1.03 -4.40
C ILE A 103 -3.15 1.80 -3.67
N TYR A 104 -2.63 2.87 -4.28
CA TYR A 104 -1.49 3.66 -3.76
C TYR A 104 -1.84 4.58 -2.58
N HIS A 105 -2.89 4.23 -1.84
CA HIS A 105 -3.31 4.86 -0.62
C HIS A 105 -3.38 3.78 0.45
N ASP A 106 -2.69 4.01 1.56
CA ASP A 106 -2.74 3.08 2.67
C ASP A 106 -4.17 3.05 3.25
N ILE A 107 -4.54 1.92 3.86
CA ILE A 107 -5.92 1.70 4.28
C ILE A 107 -6.40 2.63 5.42
N GLU A 108 -5.47 3.29 6.13
CA GLU A 108 -5.79 4.22 7.21
C GLU A 108 -6.01 5.65 6.66
N SER A 109 -5.50 5.93 5.47
CA SER A 109 -5.58 7.23 4.82
C SER A 109 -7.02 7.68 4.52
N SER A 110 -7.23 8.99 4.56
CA SER A 110 -8.52 9.59 4.20
C SER A 110 -8.89 9.37 2.74
N ASN A 111 -7.91 9.24 1.85
CA ASN A 111 -8.16 8.95 0.43
C ASN A 111 -8.61 7.51 0.23
N PHE A 112 -8.01 6.53 0.92
CA PHE A 112 -8.51 5.17 0.87
C PHE A 112 -9.94 5.10 1.39
N LYS A 113 -10.26 5.75 2.52
CA LYS A 113 -11.64 5.82 3.05
C LYS A 113 -12.64 6.35 2.02
N LYS A 114 -12.29 7.40 1.26
CA LYS A 114 -13.14 7.90 0.16
C LYS A 114 -13.36 6.84 -0.92
N ILE A 115 -12.33 6.09 -1.31
CA ILE A 115 -12.45 4.97 -2.25
C ILE A 115 -13.41 3.92 -1.69
N GLN A 116 -13.26 3.55 -0.42
CA GLN A 116 -14.17 2.59 0.23
C GLN A 116 -15.62 3.08 0.22
N ASP A 117 -15.84 4.36 0.54
CA ASP A 117 -17.18 4.95 0.57
C ASP A 117 -17.81 5.00 -0.81
N LEU A 118 -17.04 5.32 -1.86
CA LEU A 118 -17.50 5.25 -3.24
C LEU A 118 -17.87 3.82 -3.64
N ILE A 119 -17.02 2.83 -3.36
CA ILE A 119 -17.31 1.42 -3.67
C ILE A 119 -18.58 0.96 -2.94
N LYS A 120 -18.74 1.32 -1.66
CA LYS A 120 -19.94 1.00 -0.87
C LYS A 120 -21.19 1.68 -1.41
N GLN A 121 -21.07 2.89 -1.95
CA GLN A 121 -22.17 3.63 -2.55
C GLN A 121 -22.59 3.03 -3.89
N PHE A 122 -21.64 2.67 -4.75
CA PHE A 122 -21.90 2.19 -6.11
C PHE A 122 -22.19 0.69 -6.19
N GLN A 123 -21.76 -0.10 -5.20
CA GLN A 123 -22.00 -1.56 -5.13
C GLN A 123 -21.66 -2.27 -6.45
N PRO A 124 -20.40 -2.18 -6.94
CA PRO A 124 -20.00 -2.83 -8.19
C PRO A 124 -20.26 -4.34 -8.12
N THR A 125 -20.72 -4.91 -9.25
CA THR A 125 -21.03 -6.35 -9.36
C THR A 125 -20.13 -7.09 -10.34
N SER A 126 -19.34 -6.35 -11.13
CA SER A 126 -18.31 -6.89 -12.02
C SER A 126 -16.99 -6.13 -11.83
N PHE A 127 -15.92 -6.66 -12.41
CA PHE A 127 -14.61 -6.00 -12.38
C PHE A 127 -14.63 -4.67 -13.13
N GLU A 128 -15.30 -4.57 -14.26
CA GLU A 128 -15.39 -3.35 -15.08
C GLU A 128 -16.12 -2.20 -14.35
N ASP A 129 -17.02 -2.53 -13.41
CA ASP A 129 -17.62 -1.55 -12.52
C ASP A 129 -16.67 -1.12 -11.41
N LEU A 130 -15.89 -2.06 -10.86
CA LEU A 130 -14.94 -1.83 -9.77
C LEU A 130 -13.68 -1.09 -10.23
N GLU A 131 -13.16 -1.40 -11.42
CA GLU A 131 -11.88 -0.96 -11.98
C GLU A 131 -11.72 0.57 -11.90
N LYS A 132 -12.82 1.30 -12.14
CA LYS A 132 -12.90 2.77 -12.08
C LYS A 132 -12.49 3.37 -10.73
N PHE A 133 -12.54 2.58 -9.65
CA PHE A 133 -12.19 2.98 -8.29
C PHE A 133 -10.81 2.48 -7.84
N LEU A 134 -10.15 1.64 -8.64
CA LEU A 134 -8.86 1.01 -8.32
C LEU A 134 -7.64 1.82 -8.81
N ILE A 135 -7.87 2.99 -9.42
CA ILE A 135 -6.88 3.87 -10.06
C ILE A 135 -6.51 5.04 -9.15
#